data_AF-A0A803LRA3-F1
#
_entry.id   AF-A0A803LRA3-F1
#
_cell.length_a   1.000
_cell.length_b   1.000
_cell.length_c   1.000
_cell.angle_alpha   90.00
_cell.angle_beta   90.00
_cell.angle_gamma   90.00
#
_symmetry.space_group_name_H-M   'P 1'
#
loop_
_entity.id
_entity.type
_entity.pdbx_description
1 polymer ?
#
loop_
_entity_poly.entity_id
_entity_poly.type
_entity_poly.pdbx_seq_one_letter_code
_entity_poly.pdbx_strand_id
1 'polypeptide(L)'
;MQTRADNKPSVVSDLICEGEWRADLLSSHFLDWEVEEILKIPIARYGGEDVWTWHFTKNGEFSVRSAYHVELKASLESRASSSGAENSTVWNRLWKANIPPKIKLFGWRVLHESIAVRSSLSMRGMSVDSTCPCCGTEPETILHSLFLCQEARLV
;
A
#
# COMPACT_ATOMS: atom_id res chain seq x y z
N MET A 1 -16.53 29.35 44.61
CA MET A 1 -17.34 28.54 43.68
C MET A 1 -17.01 29.00 42.28
N GLN A 2 -15.98 28.41 41.67
CA GLN A 2 -15.49 28.79 40.34
C GLN A 2 -16.25 27.98 39.29
N THR A 3 -16.81 28.67 38.32
CA THR A 3 -17.62 28.14 37.22
C THR A 3 -16.90 27.05 36.43
N ARG A 4 -17.51 25.85 36.38
CA ARG A 4 -17.27 24.79 35.39
C ARG A 4 -17.54 25.36 34.00
N ALA A 5 -16.51 25.82 33.31
CA ALA A 5 -16.57 26.00 31.87
C ALA A 5 -16.41 24.62 31.24
N ASP A 6 -17.31 24.26 30.33
CA ASP A 6 -17.19 23.14 29.41
C ASP A 6 -15.94 23.34 28.53
N ASN A 7 -14.77 22.99 29.06
CA ASN A 7 -13.49 23.24 28.42
C ASN A 7 -13.13 22.05 27.54
N LYS A 8 -13.82 21.92 26.40
CA LYS A 8 -13.38 21.01 25.35
C LYS A 8 -12.03 21.52 24.82
N PRO A 9 -10.93 20.75 24.96
CA PRO A 9 -9.64 21.16 24.45
C PRO A 9 -9.74 21.36 22.93
N SER A 10 -9.23 22.50 22.45
CA SER A 10 -9.28 22.89 21.04
C SER A 10 -7.91 22.81 20.37
N VAL A 11 -6.85 23.04 21.14
CA VAL A 11 -5.46 22.98 20.70
C VAL A 11 -4.66 22.05 21.61
N VAL A 12 -3.54 21.53 21.11
CA VAL A 12 -2.69 20.59 21.87
C VAL A 12 -2.11 21.25 23.13
N SER A 13 -1.86 22.56 23.11
CA SER A 13 -1.42 23.30 24.30
C SER A 13 -2.45 23.28 25.44
N ASP A 14 -3.74 23.12 25.14
CA ASP A 14 -4.78 22.96 26.17
C ASP A 14 -4.63 21.62 26.92
N LEU A 15 -3.90 20.65 26.35
CA LEU A 15 -3.67 19.34 26.95
C LEU A 15 -2.37 19.29 27.77
N ILE A 16 -1.62 20.40 27.84
CA ILE A 16 -0.30 20.47 28.47
C ILE A 16 -0.32 21.48 29.62
N CYS A 17 0.27 21.12 30.76
CA CYS A 17 0.46 22.01 31.91
C CYS A 17 1.87 21.84 32.48
N GLU A 18 2.59 22.95 32.70
CA GLU A 18 3.95 22.96 33.27
C GLU A 18 4.96 22.03 32.58
N GLY A 19 4.78 21.77 31.27
CA GLY A 19 5.66 20.88 30.50
C GLY A 19 5.33 19.40 30.63
N GLU A 20 4.17 19.06 31.21
CA GLU A 20 3.65 17.69 31.32
C GLU A 20 2.25 17.57 30.71
N TRP A 21 1.91 16.36 30.25
CA TRP A 21 0.58 16.05 29.72
C TRP A 21 -0.45 15.97 30.84
N ARG A 22 -1.64 16.53 30.62
CA ARG A 22 -2.79 16.39 31.53
C ARG A 22 -3.50 15.06 31.31
N ALA A 23 -3.01 14.01 31.96
CA ALA A 23 -3.53 12.64 31.81
C ALA A 23 -5.04 12.52 32.10
N ASP A 24 -5.55 13.30 33.06
CA ASP A 24 -6.96 13.36 33.41
C ASP A 24 -7.84 13.82 32.25
N LEU A 25 -7.40 14.83 31.49
CA LEU A 25 -8.11 15.31 30.32
C LEU A 25 -7.91 14.42 29.10
N LEU A 26 -6.74 13.79 28.98
CA LEU A 26 -6.49 12.82 27.92
C LEU A 26 -7.44 11.63 28.08
N SER A 27 -7.56 11.05 29.28
CA SER A 27 -8.49 9.95 29.56
C SER A 27 -9.96 10.31 29.40
N SER A 28 -10.34 11.59 29.49
CA SER A 28 -11.73 12.01 29.25
C SER A 28 -12.07 12.24 27.77
N HIS A 29 -11.07 12.42 26.91
CA HIS A 29 -11.27 12.81 25.51
C HIS A 29 -10.71 11.83 24.48
N PHE A 30 -9.84 10.91 24.88
CA PHE A 30 -9.19 9.92 24.03
C PHE A 30 -9.41 8.51 24.58
N LEU A 31 -9.25 7.50 23.72
CA LEU A 31 -9.28 6.10 24.13
C LEU A 31 -8.03 5.74 24.93
N ASP A 32 -8.12 4.75 25.83
CA ASP A 32 -6.99 4.37 26.70
C ASP A 32 -5.70 4.08 25.91
N TRP A 33 -5.80 3.40 24.77
CA TRP A 33 -4.65 3.10 23.91
C TRP A 33 -4.05 4.37 23.25
N GLU A 34 -4.87 5.38 22.96
CA GLU A 34 -4.39 6.66 22.44
C GLU A 34 -3.69 7.45 23.54
N VAL A 35 -4.24 7.45 24.75
CA VAL A 35 -3.63 8.09 25.92
C VAL A 35 -2.25 7.50 26.19
N GLU A 36 -2.13 6.17 26.16
CA GLU A 36 -0.85 5.47 26.31
C GLU A 36 0.20 5.91 25.27
N GLU A 37 -0.21 6.14 24.02
CA GLU A 37 0.70 6.61 22.97
C GLU A 37 1.02 8.11 23.11
N ILE A 38 0.04 8.95 23.44
CA ILE A 38 0.23 10.39 23.62
C ILE A 38 1.22 10.67 24.76
N LEU A 39 1.11 9.93 25.87
CA LEU A 39 2.01 10.07 27.01
C LEU A 39 3.47 9.71 26.68
N LYS A 40 3.73 8.95 25.61
CA LYS A 40 5.08 8.63 25.13
C LYS A 40 5.70 9.79 24.32
N ILE A 41 4.91 10.77 23.89
CA ILE A 41 5.39 11.92 23.13
C ILE A 41 6.10 12.89 24.09
N PRO A 42 7.41 13.11 23.93
CA PRO A 42 8.14 14.03 24.79
C PRO A 42 7.73 15.48 24.52
N ILE A 43 7.40 16.21 25.58
CA ILE A 43 7.13 17.65 25.51
C ILE A 43 8.47 18.41 25.55
N ALA A 44 8.66 19.36 24.64
CA ALA A 44 9.84 20.20 24.62
C ALA A 44 9.94 21.02 25.92
N ARG A 45 11.00 20.79 26.70
CA ARG A 45 11.25 21.50 27.98
C ARG A 45 11.69 22.96 27.79
N TYR A 46 12.29 23.24 26.64
CA TYR A 46 12.71 24.57 26.24
C TYR A 46 11.78 24.97 25.10
N GLY A 47 10.99 26.02 25.32
CA GLY A 47 10.07 26.53 24.31
C GLY A 47 10.81 26.79 22.98
N GLY A 48 10.09 26.61 21.88
CA GLY A 48 10.57 26.82 20.52
C GLY A 48 9.37 27.04 19.60
N GLU A 49 9.63 27.54 18.39
CA GLU A 49 8.60 27.63 17.36
C GLU A 49 8.25 26.23 16.86
N ASP A 50 6.98 26.03 16.50
CA ASP A 50 6.52 24.77 15.90
C ASP A 50 7.22 24.52 14.56
N VAL A 51 7.75 23.31 14.40
CA VAL A 51 8.48 22.90 13.20
C VAL A 51 7.85 21.66 12.57
N TRP A 52 7.76 21.67 11.24
CA TRP A 52 7.34 20.50 10.47
C TRP A 52 8.34 19.37 10.63
N THR A 53 7.87 18.22 11.11
CA THR A 53 8.70 17.06 11.41
C THR A 53 8.21 15.82 10.67
N TRP A 54 9.11 15.11 9.99
CA TRP A 54 8.84 13.87 9.30
C TRP A 54 8.99 12.66 10.24
N HIS A 55 7.89 12.22 10.83
CA HIS A 55 7.86 11.14 11.84
C HIS A 55 8.42 9.78 11.37
N PHE A 56 8.56 9.55 10.06
CA PHE A 56 9.17 8.32 9.53
C PHE A 56 10.71 8.33 9.55
N THR A 57 11.32 9.39 10.07
CA THR A 57 12.78 9.51 10.23
C THR A 57 13.14 9.93 11.65
N LYS A 58 14.23 9.37 12.19
CA LYS A 58 14.67 9.65 13.57
C LYS A 58 15.13 11.09 13.79
N ASN A 59 15.65 11.73 12.74
CA ASN A 59 16.06 13.13 12.76
C ASN A 59 14.92 14.09 12.36
N GLY A 60 13.75 13.57 12.01
CA GLY A 60 12.61 14.40 11.64
C GLY A 60 12.70 15.05 10.25
N GLU A 61 13.73 14.73 9.45
CA GLU A 61 13.96 15.38 8.16
C GLU A 61 13.19 14.69 7.02
N PHE A 62 12.49 15.51 6.24
CA PHE A 62 11.85 15.03 5.03
C PHE A 62 12.85 14.89 3.87
N SER A 63 12.72 13.81 3.10
CA SER A 63 13.39 13.67 1.81
C SER A 63 12.52 12.83 0.86
N VAL A 64 12.67 13.06 -0.46
CA VAL A 64 11.99 12.22 -1.47
C VAL A 64 12.33 10.74 -1.28
N ARG A 65 13.58 10.45 -0.87
CA ARG A 65 14.04 9.10 -0.57
C ARG A 65 13.28 8.48 0.60
N SER A 66 13.12 9.19 1.72
CA SER A 66 12.39 8.66 2.89
C SER A 66 10.91 8.49 2.59
N ALA A 67 10.29 9.42 1.86
CA ALA A 67 8.91 9.28 1.38
C ALA A 67 8.72 8.05 0.46
N TYR A 68 9.63 7.84 -0.49
CA TYR A 68 9.60 6.66 -1.37
C TYR A 68 9.68 5.35 -0.58
N HIS A 69 10.53 5.29 0.44
CA HIS A 69 10.64 4.08 1.28
C HIS A 69 9.37 3.80 2.09
N VAL A 70 8.68 4.83 2.57
CA VAL A 70 7.39 4.69 3.28
C VAL A 70 6.33 4.12 2.34
N GLU A 71 6.19 4.72 1.16
CA GLU A 71 5.22 4.27 0.16
C GLU A 71 5.52 2.84 -0.31
N LEU A 72 6.80 2.54 -0.58
CA LEU A 72 7.21 1.20 -0.97
C LEU A 72 6.84 0.17 0.11
N LYS A 73 7.09 0.48 1.39
CA LYS A 73 6.76 -0.42 2.50
C LYS A 73 5.25 -0.65 2.60
N ALA A 74 4.44 0.40 2.52
CA ALA A 74 2.97 0.29 2.52
C ALA A 74 2.45 -0.53 1.32
N SER A 75 3.04 -0.34 0.15
CA SER A 75 2.72 -1.13 -1.05
C SER A 75 3.11 -2.61 -0.91
N LEU A 76 4.18 -2.92 -0.18
CA LEU A 76 4.61 -4.29 0.06
C LEU A 76 3.74 -4.97 1.12
N GLU A 77 3.35 -4.25 2.17
CA GLU A 77 2.46 -4.77 3.22
C GLU A 77 1.05 -5.05 2.68
N SER A 78 0.53 -4.18 1.79
CA SER A 78 -0.74 -4.46 1.08
C SER A 78 -0.64 -5.62 0.10
N ARG A 79 0.55 -5.87 -0.49
CA ARG A 79 0.81 -7.02 -1.38
C ARG A 79 1.22 -8.29 -0.64
N ALA A 80 1.60 -8.21 0.63
CA ALA A 80 2.11 -9.34 1.41
C ALA A 80 1.05 -10.45 1.60
N SER A 81 -0.24 -10.14 1.46
CA SER A 81 -1.30 -11.16 1.40
C SER A 81 -1.29 -11.99 0.10
N SER A 82 -0.54 -11.58 -0.93
CA SER A 82 -0.44 -12.31 -2.21
C SER A 82 0.97 -12.67 -2.64
N SER A 83 2.03 -12.29 -1.92
CA SER A 83 3.41 -12.51 -2.40
C SER A 83 4.37 -13.28 -1.48
N GLY A 84 3.98 -13.61 -0.25
CA GLY A 84 4.92 -14.18 0.75
C GLY A 84 5.11 -15.69 0.73
N ALA A 85 4.04 -16.48 0.50
CA ALA A 85 4.11 -17.93 0.71
C ALA A 85 3.64 -18.76 -0.51
N GLU A 86 2.57 -18.34 -1.18
CA GLU A 86 1.96 -19.15 -2.25
C GLU A 86 2.70 -19.04 -3.59
N ASN A 87 3.21 -17.85 -3.93
CA ASN A 87 3.92 -17.61 -5.20
C ASN A 87 5.24 -18.39 -5.33
N SER A 88 5.87 -18.80 -4.22
CA SER A 88 7.14 -19.52 -4.26
C SER A 88 7.04 -20.86 -5.00
N THR A 89 5.88 -21.52 -4.95
CA THR A 89 5.70 -22.86 -5.51
C THR A 89 5.62 -22.83 -7.05
N VAL A 90 4.88 -21.86 -7.60
CA VAL A 90 4.73 -21.68 -9.04
C VAL A 90 6.05 -21.27 -9.68
N TRP A 91 6.77 -20.33 -9.08
CA TRP A 91 8.09 -19.92 -9.56
C TRP A 91 9.09 -21.07 -9.55
N ASN A 92 9.14 -21.83 -8.45
CA ASN A 92 10.01 -23.01 -8.36
C ASN A 92 9.69 -24.04 -9.44
N ARG A 93 8.42 -24.30 -9.73
CA ARG A 93 8.00 -25.22 -10.80
C ARG A 93 8.41 -24.70 -12.18
N LEU A 94 8.15 -23.43 -12.48
CA LEU A 94 8.50 -22.82 -13.77
C LEU A 94 10.01 -22.90 -14.06
N TRP A 95 10.84 -22.55 -13.07
CA TRP A 95 12.29 -22.52 -13.27
C TRP A 95 12.92 -23.92 -13.28
N LYS A 96 12.36 -24.89 -12.54
CA LYS A 96 12.80 -26.29 -12.56
C LYS A 96 12.29 -27.10 -13.76
N ALA A 97 11.27 -26.61 -14.47
CA ALA A 97 10.74 -27.32 -15.65
C ALA A 97 11.82 -27.53 -16.71
N ASN A 98 11.86 -28.74 -17.30
CA ASN A 98 12.77 -29.06 -18.40
C ASN A 98 12.19 -28.60 -19.74
N ILE A 99 12.13 -27.28 -19.93
CA ILE A 99 11.59 -26.61 -21.11
C ILE A 99 12.55 -25.54 -21.62
N PRO A 100 12.51 -25.18 -22.92
CA PRO A 100 13.35 -24.12 -23.46
C PRO A 100 13.24 -22.81 -22.68
N PRO A 101 14.35 -22.05 -22.49
CA PRO A 101 14.36 -20.79 -21.74
C PRO A 101 13.33 -19.77 -22.24
N LYS A 102 13.07 -19.74 -23.56
CA LYS A 102 12.06 -18.87 -24.17
C LYS A 102 10.64 -19.13 -23.62
N ILE A 103 10.30 -20.39 -23.34
CA ILE A 103 9.00 -20.77 -22.78
C ILE A 103 8.95 -20.42 -21.29
N LYS A 104 10.06 -20.56 -20.55
CA LYS A 104 10.13 -20.08 -19.14
C LYS A 104 9.88 -18.57 -19.05
N LEU A 105 10.54 -17.80 -19.92
CA LEU A 105 10.33 -16.35 -19.99
C LEU A 105 8.89 -15.99 -20.39
N PHE A 106 8.30 -16.74 -21.31
CA PHE A 106 6.90 -16.57 -21.66
C PHE A 106 5.99 -16.83 -20.46
N GLY A 107 6.15 -17.96 -19.77
CA GLY A 107 5.39 -18.29 -18.56
C GLY A 107 5.57 -17.25 -17.45
N TRP A 108 6.78 -16.71 -17.27
CA TRP A 108 7.03 -15.60 -16.36
C TRP A 108 6.21 -14.36 -16.75
N ARG A 109 6.15 -14.03 -18.04
CA ARG A 109 5.34 -12.91 -18.54
C ARG A 109 3.83 -13.13 -18.31
N VAL A 110 3.34 -14.34 -18.53
CA VAL A 110 1.95 -14.75 -18.25
C VAL A 110 1.61 -14.51 -16.78
N LEU A 111 2.44 -15.06 -15.88
CA LEU A 111 2.21 -15.01 -14.43
C LEU A 111 2.30 -13.60 -13.84
N HIS A 112 3.01 -12.70 -14.52
CA HIS A 112 3.08 -11.28 -14.16
C HIS A 112 2.04 -10.40 -14.89
N GLU A 113 1.09 -10.98 -15.62
CA GLU A 113 0.10 -10.27 -16.43
C GLU A 113 0.72 -9.22 -17.37
N SER A 114 1.92 -9.52 -17.89
CA SER A 114 2.75 -8.60 -18.66
C SER A 114 2.70 -8.84 -20.17
N ILE A 115 1.78 -9.68 -20.62
CA ILE A 115 1.54 -9.93 -22.04
C ILE A 115 0.58 -8.87 -22.58
N ALA A 116 0.85 -8.39 -23.79
CA ALA A 116 -0.01 -7.43 -24.48
C ALA A 116 -1.28 -8.13 -25.02
N VAL A 117 -2.26 -8.34 -24.15
CA VAL A 117 -3.64 -8.70 -24.55
C VAL A 117 -4.51 -7.44 -24.59
N ARG A 118 -5.51 -7.38 -25.46
CA ARG A 118 -6.32 -6.15 -25.66
C ARG A 118 -7.01 -5.67 -24.38
N SER A 119 -7.48 -6.56 -23.51
CA SER A 119 -8.04 -6.17 -22.22
C SER A 119 -7.02 -5.41 -21.35
N SER A 120 -5.78 -5.87 -21.28
CA SER A 120 -4.69 -5.19 -20.55
C SER A 120 -4.29 -3.87 -21.18
N LEU A 121 -4.34 -3.74 -22.51
CA LEU A 121 -4.07 -2.48 -23.21
C LEU A 121 -5.18 -1.45 -22.94
N SER A 122 -6.44 -1.88 -23.04
CA SER A 122 -7.63 -1.06 -22.75
C SER A 122 -7.63 -0.57 -21.30
N MET A 123 -7.32 -1.44 -20.33
CA MET A 123 -7.20 -1.08 -18.92
C MET A 123 -6.09 -0.03 -18.66
N ARG A 124 -5.07 0.04 -19.52
CA ARG A 124 -4.01 1.06 -19.45
C ARG A 124 -4.37 2.36 -20.19
N GLY A 125 -5.63 2.52 -20.59
CA GLY A 125 -6.14 3.74 -21.24
C GLY A 125 -5.84 3.83 -22.73
N MET A 126 -5.39 2.75 -23.37
CA MET A 126 -5.24 2.72 -24.83
C MET A 126 -6.61 2.55 -25.50
N SER A 127 -6.87 3.32 -26.55
CA SER A 127 -8.10 3.24 -27.36
C SER A 127 -8.09 1.98 -28.25
N VAL A 128 -8.24 0.82 -27.63
CA VAL A 128 -8.27 -0.49 -28.29
C VAL A 128 -9.53 -1.23 -27.88
N ASP A 129 -10.23 -1.83 -28.85
CA ASP A 129 -11.34 -2.74 -28.58
C ASP A 129 -10.82 -3.98 -27.86
N SER A 130 -11.39 -4.26 -26.68
CA SER A 130 -10.98 -5.34 -25.79
C SER A 130 -11.42 -6.72 -26.27
N THR A 131 -12.26 -6.80 -27.31
CA THR A 131 -12.76 -8.06 -27.87
C THR A 131 -11.63 -8.93 -28.44
N CYS A 132 -11.71 -10.24 -28.22
CA CYS A 132 -10.77 -11.22 -28.74
C CYS A 132 -10.75 -11.23 -30.27
N PRO A 133 -9.59 -11.06 -30.92
CA PRO A 133 -9.50 -11.04 -32.37
C PRO A 133 -9.69 -12.44 -32.99
N CYS A 134 -9.60 -13.51 -32.19
CA CYS A 134 -9.76 -14.88 -32.67
C CYS A 134 -11.24 -15.29 -32.73
N CYS A 135 -11.99 -15.13 -31.63
CA CYS A 135 -13.40 -15.55 -31.57
C CYS A 135 -14.41 -14.43 -31.83
N GLY A 136 -14.02 -13.16 -31.63
CA GLY A 136 -14.90 -12.00 -31.81
C GLY A 136 -16.04 -11.88 -30.80
N THR A 137 -16.09 -12.69 -29.74
CA THR A 137 -17.22 -12.76 -28.80
C THR A 137 -16.87 -12.29 -27.38
N GLU A 138 -15.78 -12.80 -26.83
CA GLU A 138 -15.36 -12.53 -25.45
C GLU A 138 -14.18 -11.55 -25.40
N PRO A 139 -13.95 -10.84 -24.29
CA PRO A 139 -12.78 -9.99 -24.13
C PRO A 139 -11.48 -10.80 -24.17
N GLU A 140 -10.47 -10.25 -24.84
CA GLU A 140 -9.13 -10.82 -24.93
C GLU A 140 -8.38 -10.69 -23.60
N THR A 141 -8.61 -11.63 -22.70
CA THR A 141 -7.84 -11.80 -21.46
C THR A 141 -6.71 -12.82 -21.68
N ILE A 142 -5.68 -12.81 -20.82
CA ILE A 142 -4.57 -13.78 -20.89
C ILE A 142 -5.10 -15.21 -20.82
N LEU A 143 -6.06 -15.48 -19.95
CA LEU A 143 -6.69 -16.80 -19.84
C LEU A 143 -7.49 -17.15 -21.10
N HIS A 144 -8.24 -16.20 -21.65
CA HIS A 144 -8.99 -16.41 -22.87
C HIS A 144 -8.07 -16.71 -24.05
N SER A 145 -7.08 -15.86 -24.32
CA SER A 145 -6.17 -16.01 -25.45
C SER A 145 -5.34 -17.30 -25.39
N LEU A 146 -4.98 -17.78 -24.20
CA LEU A 146 -4.11 -18.96 -24.06
C LEU A 146 -4.86 -20.27 -23.88
N PHE A 147 -6.03 -20.26 -23.25
CA PHE A 147 -6.67 -21.50 -22.78
C PHE A 147 -8.16 -21.63 -23.09
N LEU A 148 -8.91 -20.54 -23.16
CA LEU A 148 -10.38 -20.60 -23.25
C LEU A 148 -10.93 -20.27 -24.64
N CYS A 149 -10.16 -19.61 -25.50
CA CYS A 149 -10.59 -19.29 -26.84
C CYS A 149 -10.67 -20.57 -27.68
N GLN A 150 -11.89 -20.94 -28.07
CA GLN A 150 -12.16 -22.14 -28.86
C GLN A 150 -11.49 -22.05 -30.23
N GLU A 151 -11.58 -20.89 -30.88
CA GLU A 151 -10.95 -20.65 -32.19
C GLU A 151 -9.42 -20.67 -32.12
N ALA A 152 -8.81 -20.11 -31.07
CA ALA A 152 -7.36 -20.15 -30.90
C ALA A 152 -6.82 -21.57 -30.65
N ARG A 153 -7.67 -22.49 -30.19
CA ARG A 153 -7.31 -23.90 -29.99
C ARG A 153 -7.29 -24.71 -31.29
N LEU A 154 -7.93 -24.21 -32.35
CA LEU A 154 -8.03 -24.87 -33.65
C LEU A 154 -6.85 -24.56 -34.60
N VAL A 155 -5.97 -23.63 -34.21
CA VAL A 155 -4.79 -23.18 -34.96
C VAL A 155 -3.54 -23.91 -34.46
#